data_AF-W7WKT8-F1
#
_entry.id   AF-W7WKT8-F1
#
_cell.length_a   1.000
_cell.length_b   1.000
_cell.length_c   1.000
_cell.angle_alpha   90.00
_cell.angle_beta   90.00
_cell.angle_gamma   90.00
#
_symmetry.space_group_name_H-M   'P 1'
#
loop_
_entity.id
_entity.type
_entity.pdbx_description
1 polymer ?
#
loop_
_entity_poly.entity_id
_entity_poly.type
_entity_poly.pdbx_seq_one_letter_code
_entity_poly.pdbx_strand_id
1 'polypeptide(L)'
;MEQAAKGIATAGVLGPLWPMIANSADISKAYPDEVMSIDAWSKGKIKTGDLIGADNVDLVKDLLDPVAYHQVKTMGRKIRIVPTTRDITRMFPAEYLEATLRNQGKAKFDANGNVVSPDGKPWLGGNPFPDAKTGIEVAANLTMCWGRKDNSITAIRDWEVAPDGSMSYQYDFAWVEQNTTARADGKVVPGADELLRYNAVYFTGPSDVKGTGYLNTWYYDQRKFPELVGYLPAFKRVRKFPTNQRFEPLVPGMNLYLSDAWAAGDPMLTWGNYKIVGRGPFLGAVSQSWYGDRPNWERPVHGGPKNQTFFETQMELCPDVVIFEAEPTGYPRAPVGKKRVWVDVRNQMYVAYITYDRRGEIFKSFEPQYSFQDKGDKKLMDGKNTAWHWTAVQCYNFQDGRMTRFQPVTSITGGMSTAFNVDGLYEKYMTQQALQRWGPEHARASATRAVHRSRRPDSACRTARPACGGRRAAVRGTVSAVAQPPTAPLLPRCNAGRSGARRGRCCT
;
A
#
# COMPACT_ATOMS: atom_id res chain seq x y z
N MET A 1 10.35 13.96 34.60
CA MET A 1 9.00 13.98 35.21
C MET A 1 7.93 14.60 34.31
N GLU A 2 8.24 15.51 33.37
CA GLU A 2 7.23 16.20 32.55
C GLU A 2 6.39 15.29 31.61
N GLN A 3 6.89 14.11 31.21
CA GLN A 3 6.11 13.18 30.38
C GLN A 3 4.92 12.54 31.10
N ALA A 4 5.03 12.31 32.42
CA ALA A 4 3.94 11.77 33.22
C ALA A 4 2.73 12.72 33.29
N ALA A 5 2.98 14.04 33.23
CA ALA A 5 1.94 15.06 33.24
C ALA A 5 1.12 15.15 31.93
N LYS A 6 1.54 14.48 30.84
CA LYS A 6 0.88 14.52 29.53
C LYS A 6 0.05 13.27 29.21
N GLY A 7 -0.14 12.36 30.18
CA GLY A 7 -0.89 11.12 29.98
C GLY A 7 -0.23 10.13 29.01
N ILE A 8 1.03 10.36 28.62
CA ILE A 8 1.83 9.41 27.86
C ILE A 8 2.27 8.33 28.85
N ALA A 9 1.47 7.27 28.94
CA ALA A 9 1.84 6.04 29.63
C ALA A 9 2.95 5.33 28.85
N THR A 10 4.18 5.83 28.97
CA THR A 10 5.36 5.06 28.60
C THR A 10 5.33 3.77 29.40
N ALA A 11 5.09 2.64 28.74
CA ALA A 11 5.46 1.34 29.29
C ALA A 11 6.93 1.46 29.71
N GLY A 12 7.20 1.22 31.00
CA GLY A 12 8.47 1.63 31.62
C GLY A 12 9.65 0.85 31.06
N VAL A 13 10.30 1.37 30.02
CA VAL A 13 11.48 0.77 29.38
C VAL A 13 12.55 0.54 30.45
N LEU A 14 12.81 -0.74 30.76
CA LEU A 14 13.68 -1.17 31.87
C LEU A 14 15.16 -0.97 31.55
N GLY A 15 15.51 -0.88 30.26
CA GLY A 15 16.87 -0.61 29.81
C GLY A 15 16.93 -0.33 28.31
N PRO A 16 18.09 0.11 27.79
CA PRO A 16 18.21 0.56 26.42
C PRO A 16 18.06 -0.63 25.44
N LEU A 17 16.96 -0.61 24.69
CA LEU A 17 16.54 -1.69 23.78
C LEU A 17 17.64 -2.11 22.80
N TRP A 18 18.16 -1.18 21.99
CA TRP A 18 19.07 -1.52 20.89
C TRP A 18 20.43 -2.09 21.34
N PRO A 19 21.04 -1.63 22.45
CA PRO A 19 22.13 -2.35 23.09
C PRO A 19 21.80 -3.80 23.50
N MET A 20 20.58 -4.10 23.97
CA MET A 20 20.18 -5.49 24.25
C MET A 20 20.02 -6.31 22.96
N ILE A 21 19.40 -5.74 21.92
CA ILE A 21 19.29 -6.36 20.59
C ILE A 21 20.67 -6.70 20.04
N ALA A 22 21.63 -5.78 20.15
CA ALA A 22 23.01 -5.98 19.68
C ALA A 22 23.75 -7.10 20.43
N ASN A 23 23.42 -7.33 21.71
CA ASN A 23 24.10 -8.31 22.57
C ASN A 23 23.48 -9.71 22.54
N SER A 24 22.15 -9.83 22.40
CA SER A 24 21.45 -11.11 22.53
C SER A 24 20.27 -11.32 21.59
N ALA A 25 19.94 -10.35 20.71
CA ALA A 25 18.74 -10.33 19.86
C ALA A 25 17.37 -10.50 20.56
N ASP A 26 17.35 -10.66 21.88
CA ASP A 26 16.17 -10.80 22.74
C ASP A 26 15.81 -9.48 23.42
N ILE A 27 14.51 -9.18 23.50
CA ILE A 27 13.97 -7.97 24.14
C ILE A 27 13.37 -8.18 25.53
N SER A 28 13.40 -9.40 26.09
CA SER A 28 12.67 -9.72 27.32
C SER A 28 13.16 -8.94 28.55
N LYS A 29 14.38 -8.40 28.51
CA LYS A 29 14.94 -7.54 29.56
C LYS A 29 14.74 -6.03 29.32
N ALA A 30 14.19 -5.64 28.18
CA ALA A 30 14.00 -4.22 27.81
C ALA A 30 12.68 -3.64 28.34
N TYR A 31 11.70 -4.49 28.67
CA TYR A 31 10.34 -4.08 29.04
C TYR A 31 9.81 -4.85 30.26
N PRO A 32 8.83 -4.30 31.01
CA PRO A 32 8.15 -4.99 32.09
C PRO A 32 7.30 -6.17 31.59
N ASP A 33 7.14 -7.21 32.42
CA ASP A 33 6.37 -8.41 32.07
C ASP A 33 4.91 -8.09 31.69
N GLU A 34 4.33 -7.02 32.26
CA GLU A 34 2.97 -6.54 31.98
C GLU A 34 2.74 -6.11 30.53
N VAL A 35 3.80 -5.81 29.75
CA VAL A 35 3.68 -5.51 28.32
C VAL A 35 4.34 -6.56 27.42
N MET A 36 4.93 -7.61 28.02
CA MET A 36 5.55 -8.73 27.30
C MET A 36 4.58 -9.91 27.03
N SER A 37 3.30 -9.76 27.39
CA SER A 37 2.20 -10.62 26.95
C SER A 37 0.83 -9.93 27.10
N ILE A 38 -0.14 -10.30 26.26
CA ILE A 38 -1.54 -9.80 26.39
C ILE A 38 -2.24 -10.29 27.66
N ASP A 39 -1.84 -11.46 28.17
CA ASP A 39 -2.41 -12.07 29.38
C ASP A 39 -2.04 -11.23 30.61
N ALA A 40 -0.76 -10.89 30.77
CA ALA A 40 -0.32 -9.99 31.82
C ALA A 40 -0.95 -8.59 31.69
N TRP A 41 -0.94 -8.00 30.49
CA TRP A 41 -1.52 -6.67 30.23
C TRP A 41 -3.02 -6.61 30.60
N SER A 42 -3.79 -7.59 30.14
CA SER A 42 -5.25 -7.66 30.35
C SER A 42 -5.65 -8.23 31.72
N LYS A 43 -4.68 -8.65 32.54
CA LYS A 43 -4.88 -9.38 33.81
C LYS A 43 -5.69 -10.67 33.64
N GLY A 44 -5.31 -11.46 32.64
CA GLY A 44 -5.88 -12.77 32.31
C GLY A 44 -7.23 -12.75 31.59
N LYS A 45 -7.73 -11.56 31.19
CA LYS A 45 -9.03 -11.41 30.49
C LYS A 45 -8.96 -11.77 29.01
N ILE A 46 -7.80 -11.61 28.39
CA ILE A 46 -7.49 -11.97 27.00
C ILE A 46 -6.20 -12.78 27.03
N LYS A 47 -6.19 -13.92 26.33
CA LYS A 47 -5.07 -14.85 26.28
C LYS A 47 -4.52 -14.99 24.87
N THR A 48 -3.27 -15.44 24.78
CA THR A 48 -2.71 -15.90 23.50
C THR A 48 -3.54 -17.05 22.94
N GLY A 49 -3.92 -16.97 21.67
CA GLY A 49 -4.82 -17.90 20.99
C GLY A 49 -6.27 -17.40 20.89
N ASP A 50 -6.68 -16.46 21.74
CA ASP A 50 -8.03 -15.89 21.75
C ASP A 50 -8.34 -15.13 20.46
N LEU A 51 -9.65 -14.98 20.21
CA LEU A 51 -10.19 -14.22 19.10
C LEU A 51 -10.86 -12.95 19.62
N ILE A 52 -10.34 -11.79 19.23
CA ILE A 52 -10.98 -10.50 19.46
C ILE A 52 -12.09 -10.31 18.42
N GLY A 53 -13.27 -9.94 18.90
CA GLY A 53 -14.48 -9.65 18.13
C GLY A 53 -15.33 -8.59 18.84
N ALA A 54 -16.54 -8.34 18.33
CA ALA A 54 -17.42 -7.28 18.85
C ALA A 54 -17.74 -7.38 20.36
N ASP A 55 -17.72 -8.61 20.92
CA ASP A 55 -18.09 -8.88 22.31
C ASP A 55 -16.98 -8.54 23.33
N ASN A 56 -15.71 -8.55 22.91
CA ASN A 56 -14.54 -8.39 23.81
C ASN A 56 -13.55 -7.31 23.37
N VAL A 57 -13.70 -6.69 22.19
CA VAL A 57 -12.78 -5.64 21.69
C VAL A 57 -12.67 -4.43 22.62
N ASP A 58 -13.70 -4.12 23.41
CA ASP A 58 -13.66 -3.02 24.38
C ASP A 58 -12.59 -3.23 25.46
N LEU A 59 -12.16 -4.47 25.71
CA LEU A 59 -11.07 -4.80 26.63
C LEU A 59 -9.68 -4.39 26.10
N VAL A 60 -9.54 -4.22 24.78
CA VAL A 60 -8.27 -3.90 24.09
C VAL A 60 -8.38 -2.63 23.23
N LYS A 61 -9.40 -1.81 23.47
CA LYS A 61 -9.69 -0.58 22.69
C LYS A 61 -8.48 0.37 22.61
N ASP A 62 -7.77 0.55 23.72
CA ASP A 62 -6.63 1.46 23.81
C ASP A 62 -5.36 0.90 23.14
N LEU A 63 -5.37 -0.37 22.72
CA LEU A 63 -4.30 -1.02 21.97
C LEU A 63 -4.57 -1.04 20.45
N LEU A 64 -5.65 -0.41 19.98
CA LEU A 64 -6.03 -0.40 18.56
C LEU A 64 -6.15 1.04 18.04
N ASP A 65 -5.96 1.21 16.73
CA ASP A 65 -6.32 2.47 16.07
C ASP A 65 -7.86 2.58 15.98
N PRO A 66 -8.43 3.80 15.88
CA PRO A 66 -9.88 3.99 15.89
C PRO A 66 -10.61 3.29 14.73
N VAL A 67 -9.93 3.01 13.61
CA VAL A 67 -10.52 2.33 12.46
C VAL A 67 -10.51 0.82 12.66
N ALA A 68 -9.41 0.22 13.13
CA ALA A 68 -9.38 -1.20 13.50
C ALA A 68 -10.39 -1.52 14.61
N TYR A 69 -10.48 -0.69 15.66
CA TYR A 69 -11.52 -0.80 16.69
C TYR A 69 -12.93 -0.75 16.10
N HIS A 70 -13.22 0.22 15.23
CA HIS A 70 -14.52 0.31 14.56
C HIS A 70 -14.84 -0.96 13.76
N GLN A 71 -13.93 -1.40 12.90
CA GLN A 71 -14.11 -2.60 12.07
C GLN A 71 -14.44 -3.85 12.89
N VAL A 72 -13.79 -4.04 14.04
CA VAL A 72 -14.05 -5.16 14.94
C VAL A 72 -15.38 -5.00 15.67
N LYS A 73 -15.68 -3.80 16.19
CA LYS A 73 -16.89 -3.54 16.98
C LYS A 73 -18.18 -3.53 16.15
N THR A 74 -18.15 -3.00 14.92
CA THR A 74 -19.36 -2.74 14.12
C THR A 74 -19.42 -3.56 12.83
N MET A 75 -18.28 -3.92 12.24
CA MET A 75 -18.22 -4.57 10.92
C MET A 75 -17.93 -6.09 11.00
N GLY A 76 -17.88 -6.67 12.21
CA GLY A 76 -17.65 -8.10 12.39
C GLY A 76 -16.25 -8.58 11.99
N ARG A 77 -15.27 -7.67 11.94
CA ARG A 77 -13.84 -8.05 11.85
C ARG A 77 -13.43 -8.83 13.10
N LYS A 78 -12.55 -9.80 12.93
CA LYS A 78 -12.00 -10.67 13.98
C LYS A 78 -10.47 -10.67 13.91
N ILE A 79 -9.82 -10.64 15.07
CA ILE A 79 -8.35 -10.61 15.19
C ILE A 79 -7.91 -11.72 16.13
N ARG A 80 -7.04 -12.62 15.68
CA ARG A 80 -6.45 -13.67 16.53
C ARG A 80 -5.25 -13.11 17.28
N ILE A 81 -5.15 -13.34 18.58
CA ILE A 81 -3.97 -12.94 19.35
C ILE A 81 -2.90 -14.03 19.30
N VAL A 82 -1.66 -13.65 18.97
CA VAL A 82 -0.49 -14.53 18.91
C VAL A 82 0.59 -14.07 19.92
N PRO A 83 1.57 -14.92 20.30
CA PRO A 83 2.61 -14.54 21.25
C PRO A 83 3.44 -13.34 20.75
N THR A 84 3.83 -12.44 21.67
CA THR A 84 4.78 -11.36 21.40
C THR A 84 6.13 -11.91 20.94
N THR A 85 6.59 -11.46 19.78
CA THR A 85 7.91 -11.82 19.23
C THR A 85 9.02 -11.20 20.08
N ARG A 86 9.88 -12.06 20.63
CA ARG A 86 11.00 -11.69 21.51
C ARG A 86 12.34 -11.66 20.79
N ASP A 87 12.52 -12.57 19.82
CA ASP A 87 13.69 -12.67 18.96
C ASP A 87 13.57 -11.69 17.77
N ILE A 88 14.43 -10.68 17.77
CA ILE A 88 14.46 -9.62 16.75
C ILE A 88 14.98 -10.11 15.39
N THR A 89 15.71 -11.23 15.32
CA THR A 89 16.13 -11.78 14.02
C THR A 89 14.92 -12.20 13.17
N ARG A 90 13.77 -12.46 13.80
CA ARG A 90 12.49 -12.76 13.14
C ARG A 90 11.70 -11.52 12.70
N MET A 91 12.14 -10.31 13.02
CA MET A 91 11.45 -9.05 12.72
C MET A 91 12.10 -8.22 11.58
N PHE A 92 13.10 -8.80 10.90
CA PHE A 92 13.93 -8.14 9.90
C PHE A 92 14.43 -9.10 8.81
N PRO A 93 14.75 -8.62 7.59
CA PRO A 93 15.71 -9.29 6.72
C PRO A 93 17.09 -9.25 7.38
N ALA A 94 17.80 -10.37 7.42
CA ALA A 94 19.01 -10.53 8.23
C ALA A 94 20.09 -9.49 7.88
N GLU A 95 20.36 -9.31 6.59
CA GLU A 95 21.35 -8.37 6.05
C GLU A 95 21.02 -6.91 6.44
N TYR A 96 19.72 -6.58 6.58
CA TYR A 96 19.28 -5.25 6.99
C TYR A 96 19.43 -5.03 8.50
N LEU A 97 19.22 -6.07 9.32
CA LEU A 97 19.53 -6.02 10.75
C LEU A 97 21.04 -5.90 10.98
N GLU A 98 21.85 -6.68 10.28
CA GLU A 98 23.31 -6.58 10.28
C GLU A 98 23.77 -5.16 9.89
N ALA A 99 23.22 -4.58 8.81
CA ALA A 99 23.51 -3.21 8.40
C ALA A 99 23.10 -2.19 9.47
N THR A 100 21.93 -2.36 10.10
CA THR A 100 21.46 -1.50 11.19
C THR A 100 22.41 -1.52 12.38
N LEU A 101 22.80 -2.71 12.86
CA LEU A 101 23.72 -2.86 14.00
C LEU A 101 25.13 -2.34 13.69
N ARG A 102 25.60 -2.53 12.44
CA ARG A 102 26.88 -2.02 11.93
C ARG A 102 26.92 -0.50 11.77
N ASN A 103 25.77 0.14 11.54
CA ASN A 103 25.68 1.56 11.20
C ASN A 103 25.00 2.45 12.27
N GLN A 104 24.40 1.88 13.31
CA GLN A 104 23.77 2.64 14.39
C GLN A 104 24.66 3.75 14.94
N GLY A 105 24.06 4.92 15.21
CA GLY A 105 24.78 6.11 15.69
C GLY A 105 25.61 6.87 14.64
N LYS A 106 25.68 6.40 13.38
CA LYS A 106 26.41 7.09 12.29
C LYS A 106 25.54 8.06 11.47
N ALA A 107 24.23 7.96 11.56
CA ALA A 107 23.32 8.82 10.80
C ALA A 107 23.30 10.24 11.39
N LYS A 108 23.27 11.23 10.52
CA LYS A 108 23.00 12.64 10.86
C LYS A 108 22.09 13.25 9.80
N PHE A 109 21.50 14.40 10.10
CA PHE A 109 20.86 15.24 9.09
C PHE A 109 21.88 16.24 8.54
N ASP A 110 21.86 16.49 7.23
CA ASP A 110 22.60 17.59 6.60
C ASP A 110 21.92 18.95 6.83
N ALA A 111 22.51 20.03 6.32
CA ALA A 111 21.93 21.37 6.40
C ALA A 111 20.58 21.54 5.68
N ASN A 112 20.18 20.58 4.84
CA ASN A 112 18.90 20.54 4.14
C ASN A 112 17.87 19.63 4.81
N GLY A 113 18.24 18.89 5.87
CA GLY A 113 17.41 17.89 6.55
C GLY A 113 17.47 16.47 5.95
N ASN A 114 18.35 16.20 4.98
CA ASN A 114 18.54 14.87 4.41
C ASN A 114 19.34 13.97 5.35
N VAL A 115 18.98 12.69 5.44
CA VAL A 115 19.82 11.69 6.14
C VAL A 115 21.14 11.54 5.39
N VAL A 116 22.27 11.62 6.09
CA VAL A 116 23.59 11.38 5.52
C VAL A 116 24.48 10.57 6.47
N SER A 117 25.51 9.96 5.91
CA SER A 117 26.62 9.31 6.65
C SER A 117 27.52 10.36 7.36
N PRO A 118 28.47 9.93 8.21
CA PRO A 118 29.37 10.86 8.91
C PRO A 118 30.18 11.76 7.96
N ASP A 119 30.57 11.25 6.80
CA ASP A 119 31.28 11.98 5.73
C ASP A 119 30.37 12.76 4.77
N GLY A 120 29.06 12.85 5.07
CA GLY A 120 28.10 13.66 4.31
C GLY A 120 27.57 13.02 3.02
N LYS A 121 27.88 11.75 2.78
CA LYS A 121 27.41 10.96 1.63
C LYS A 121 26.02 10.35 1.89
N PRO A 122 25.38 9.73 0.88
CA PRO A 122 24.18 8.92 1.07
C PRO A 122 24.30 7.88 2.19
N TRP A 123 23.16 7.55 2.81
CA TRP A 123 23.08 6.67 3.97
C TRP A 123 23.63 5.25 3.66
N LEU A 124 24.27 4.66 4.66
CA LEU A 124 25.06 3.42 4.56
C LEU A 124 24.24 2.12 4.64
N GLY A 125 22.91 2.21 4.75
CA GLY A 125 21.99 1.08 4.88
C GLY A 125 21.64 0.69 6.32
N GLY A 126 20.56 -0.09 6.45
CA GLY A 126 19.88 -0.33 7.74
C GLY A 126 19.01 0.85 8.17
N ASN A 127 18.38 0.76 9.35
CA ASN A 127 17.67 1.90 9.95
C ASN A 127 18.70 2.99 10.30
N PRO A 128 18.54 4.26 9.85
CA PRO A 128 19.42 5.36 10.24
C PRO A 128 19.36 5.69 11.74
N PHE A 129 18.16 5.68 12.32
CA PHE A 129 17.93 6.08 13.71
C PHE A 129 17.20 4.96 14.48
N PRO A 130 17.83 3.80 14.72
CA PRO A 130 17.16 2.66 15.36
C PRO A 130 16.50 3.03 16.69
N ASP A 131 17.17 3.85 17.52
CA ASP A 131 16.65 4.42 18.77
C ASP A 131 16.14 5.87 18.55
N ALA A 132 15.20 6.03 17.62
CA ALA A 132 14.66 7.34 17.21
C ALA A 132 14.04 8.14 18.37
N LYS A 133 14.38 9.43 18.43
CA LYS A 133 13.95 10.39 19.46
C LYS A 133 12.93 11.40 18.94
N THR A 134 12.92 11.66 17.63
CA THR A 134 12.04 12.65 16.99
C THR A 134 11.14 12.02 15.91
N GLY A 135 10.03 12.68 15.59
CA GLY A 135 9.09 12.18 14.56
C GLY A 135 9.72 12.08 13.16
N ILE A 136 10.71 12.94 12.86
CA ILE A 136 11.45 12.91 11.58
C ILE A 136 12.46 11.75 11.53
N GLU A 137 13.09 11.39 12.64
CA GLU A 137 13.94 10.19 12.73
C GLU A 137 13.13 8.91 12.53
N VAL A 138 11.95 8.81 13.14
CA VAL A 138 11.01 7.69 12.92
C VAL A 138 10.59 7.61 11.45
N ALA A 139 10.27 8.75 10.83
CA ALA A 139 9.92 8.81 9.42
C ALA A 139 11.09 8.45 8.49
N ALA A 140 12.32 8.83 8.83
CA ALA A 140 13.52 8.45 8.10
C ALA A 140 13.73 6.92 8.10
N ASN A 141 13.48 6.23 9.22
CA ASN A 141 13.56 4.76 9.28
C ASN A 141 12.61 4.06 8.29
N LEU A 142 11.42 4.63 8.07
CA LEU A 142 10.47 4.11 7.07
C LEU A 142 10.85 4.51 5.63
N THR A 143 11.42 5.71 5.45
CA THR A 143 11.65 6.29 4.12
C THR A 143 12.90 5.73 3.44
N MET A 144 14.01 5.54 4.16
CA MET A 144 15.31 5.25 3.55
C MET A 144 15.41 3.87 2.88
N CYS A 145 14.64 2.87 3.31
CA CYS A 145 14.59 1.56 2.65
C CYS A 145 13.21 0.90 2.79
N TRP A 146 12.38 1.03 1.75
CA TRP A 146 11.16 0.24 1.59
C TRP A 146 11.48 -1.25 1.44
N GLY A 147 10.60 -2.13 1.94
CA GLY A 147 10.84 -3.58 1.93
C GLY A 147 11.99 -4.07 2.83
N ARG A 148 12.90 -3.19 3.24
CA ARG A 148 14.16 -3.50 3.95
C ARG A 148 15.08 -4.43 3.16
N LYS A 149 15.00 -4.34 1.83
CA LYS A 149 15.77 -5.15 0.88
C LYS A 149 16.38 -4.25 -0.19
N ASP A 150 17.50 -4.69 -0.73
CA ASP A 150 18.22 -3.98 -1.77
C ASP A 150 17.45 -3.96 -3.09
N ASN A 151 16.79 -5.06 -3.42
CA ASN A 151 15.73 -5.10 -4.41
C ASN A 151 14.68 -6.19 -4.13
N SER A 152 13.49 -6.06 -4.72
CA SER A 152 12.49 -7.11 -4.76
C SER A 152 11.54 -6.96 -5.95
N ILE A 153 10.94 -8.09 -6.33
CA ILE A 153 9.70 -8.14 -7.11
C ILE A 153 8.68 -8.88 -6.25
N THR A 154 7.59 -8.22 -5.90
CA THR A 154 6.46 -8.85 -5.20
C THR A 154 5.31 -9.00 -6.17
N ALA A 155 4.91 -10.25 -6.44
CA ALA A 155 3.68 -10.57 -7.16
C ALA A 155 2.51 -10.45 -6.18
N ILE A 156 1.47 -9.69 -6.52
CA ILE A 156 0.41 -9.25 -5.61
C ILE A 156 -0.96 -9.56 -6.21
N ARG A 157 -1.82 -10.12 -5.38
CA ARG A 157 -3.26 -10.22 -5.67
C ARG A 157 -4.03 -9.29 -4.75
N ASP A 158 -4.99 -8.59 -5.34
CA ASP A 158 -5.71 -7.48 -4.76
C ASP A 158 -7.21 -7.59 -5.02
N TRP A 159 -8.00 -7.08 -4.07
CA TRP A 159 -9.46 -7.16 -4.05
C TRP A 159 -10.06 -5.83 -3.59
N GLU A 160 -10.92 -5.26 -4.43
CA GLU A 160 -11.69 -4.06 -4.15
C GLU A 160 -13.10 -4.43 -3.71
N VAL A 161 -13.39 -4.29 -2.42
CA VAL A 161 -14.67 -4.65 -1.80
C VAL A 161 -15.50 -3.39 -1.57
N ALA A 162 -16.73 -3.39 -2.09
CA ALA A 162 -17.70 -2.33 -1.92
C ALA A 162 -18.33 -2.32 -0.51
N PRO A 163 -19.03 -1.24 -0.11
CA PRO A 163 -19.63 -1.13 1.23
C PRO A 163 -20.70 -2.19 1.52
N ASP A 164 -21.38 -2.70 0.48
CA ASP A 164 -22.33 -3.81 0.58
C ASP A 164 -21.64 -5.20 0.68
N GLY A 165 -20.32 -5.23 0.76
CA GLY A 165 -19.50 -6.44 0.76
C GLY A 165 -19.37 -7.13 -0.60
N SER A 166 -19.86 -6.55 -1.72
CA SER A 166 -19.61 -7.13 -3.05
C SER A 166 -18.19 -6.88 -3.54
N MET A 167 -17.69 -7.74 -4.42
CA MET A 167 -16.42 -7.52 -5.11
C MET A 167 -16.65 -6.56 -6.29
N SER A 168 -16.03 -5.38 -6.26
CA SER A 168 -16.06 -4.40 -7.35
C SER A 168 -15.03 -4.75 -8.42
N TYR A 169 -13.80 -5.02 -8.00
CA TYR A 169 -12.67 -5.38 -8.85
C TYR A 169 -11.76 -6.39 -8.15
N GLN A 170 -10.98 -7.12 -8.94
CA GLN A 170 -9.91 -7.97 -8.45
C GLN A 170 -8.70 -7.79 -9.37
N TYR A 171 -7.57 -7.35 -8.83
CA TYR A 171 -6.37 -7.04 -9.58
C TYR A 171 -5.26 -8.07 -9.34
N ASP A 172 -4.54 -8.41 -10.41
CA ASP A 172 -3.26 -9.10 -10.36
C ASP A 172 -2.21 -8.06 -10.80
N PHE A 173 -1.26 -7.72 -9.93
CA PHE A 173 -0.19 -6.77 -10.25
C PHE A 173 1.13 -7.12 -9.57
N ALA A 174 2.24 -6.63 -10.12
CA ALA A 174 3.55 -6.74 -9.49
C ALA A 174 4.03 -5.38 -8.99
N TRP A 175 4.62 -5.36 -7.81
CA TRP A 175 5.31 -4.21 -7.23
C TRP A 175 6.80 -4.51 -7.19
N VAL A 176 7.61 -3.69 -7.85
CA VAL A 176 9.04 -3.90 -8.05
C VAL A 176 9.79 -2.74 -7.39
N GLU A 177 10.79 -3.04 -6.57
CA GLU A 177 11.52 -2.06 -5.75
C GLU A 177 13.02 -2.30 -5.87
N GLN A 178 13.81 -1.24 -6.01
CA GLN A 178 15.28 -1.30 -6.00
C GLN A 178 15.86 -0.02 -5.39
N ASN A 179 16.53 -0.16 -4.25
CA ASN A 179 17.29 0.93 -3.64
C ASN A 179 18.63 1.11 -4.39
N THR A 180 18.98 2.34 -4.73
CA THR A 180 20.25 2.72 -5.38
C THR A 180 21.31 3.16 -4.36
N THR A 181 20.85 3.76 -3.26
CA THR A 181 21.61 4.11 -2.05
C THR A 181 20.90 3.52 -0.82
N ALA A 182 21.41 3.71 0.40
CA ALA A 182 20.81 3.16 1.63
C ALA A 182 20.58 1.63 1.60
N ARG A 183 21.45 0.92 0.87
CA ARG A 183 21.43 -0.53 0.66
C ARG A 183 22.08 -1.29 1.83
N ALA A 184 21.56 -2.46 2.17
CA ALA A 184 22.09 -3.33 3.23
C ALA A 184 23.53 -3.80 2.95
N ASP A 185 23.89 -3.96 1.67
CA ASP A 185 25.28 -4.23 1.25
C ASP A 185 26.25 -3.04 1.44
N GLY A 186 25.74 -1.85 1.80
CA GLY A 186 26.50 -0.63 2.01
C GLY A 186 27.07 0.00 0.73
N LYS A 187 26.70 -0.52 -0.45
CA LYS A 187 27.16 -0.02 -1.75
C LYS A 187 26.19 1.01 -2.30
N VAL A 188 26.66 1.75 -3.29
CA VAL A 188 25.84 2.62 -4.14
C VAL A 188 25.83 2.02 -5.55
N VAL A 189 24.67 1.99 -6.20
CA VAL A 189 24.56 1.56 -7.60
C VAL A 189 25.34 2.56 -8.47
N PRO A 190 26.29 2.12 -9.32
CA PRO A 190 27.14 3.03 -10.09
C PRO A 190 26.34 4.04 -10.91
N GLY A 191 26.65 5.33 -10.74
CA GLY A 191 25.97 6.44 -11.43
C GLY A 191 24.56 6.78 -10.92
N ALA A 192 24.15 6.27 -9.76
CA ALA A 192 22.83 6.49 -9.15
C ALA A 192 22.91 6.97 -7.69
N ASP A 193 23.99 7.68 -7.33
CA ASP A 193 24.23 8.29 -6.02
C ASP A 193 23.29 9.47 -5.71
N GLU A 194 22.85 10.20 -6.73
CA GLU A 194 21.80 11.23 -6.66
C GLU A 194 20.38 10.67 -6.45
N LEU A 195 20.22 9.34 -6.41
CA LEU A 195 18.94 8.64 -6.30
C LEU A 195 18.84 7.84 -5.00
N LEU A 196 17.63 7.74 -4.46
CA LEU A 196 17.31 6.83 -3.36
C LEU A 196 16.91 5.45 -3.89
N ARG A 197 15.99 5.41 -4.86
CA ARG A 197 15.41 4.18 -5.41
C ARG A 197 14.70 4.36 -6.73
N TYR A 198 14.47 3.24 -7.38
CA TYR A 198 13.40 3.06 -8.35
C TYR A 198 12.30 2.19 -7.77
N ASN A 199 11.06 2.47 -8.17
CA ASN A 199 9.90 1.63 -7.90
C ASN A 199 9.03 1.54 -9.15
N ALA A 200 8.51 0.36 -9.47
CA ALA A 200 7.61 0.15 -10.60
C ALA A 200 6.41 -0.70 -10.21
N VAL A 201 5.26 -0.43 -10.83
CA VAL A 201 4.01 -1.18 -10.66
C VAL A 201 3.55 -1.66 -12.02
N TYR A 202 3.21 -2.94 -12.14
CA TYR A 202 2.76 -3.56 -13.40
C TYR A 202 1.48 -4.35 -13.20
N PHE A 203 0.36 -3.88 -13.75
CA PHE A 203 -0.92 -4.57 -13.71
C PHE A 203 -0.99 -5.63 -14.82
N THR A 204 -1.20 -6.88 -14.44
CA THR A 204 -1.22 -8.04 -15.34
C THR A 204 -2.61 -8.67 -15.48
N GLY A 205 -3.57 -8.27 -14.64
CA GLY A 205 -5.01 -8.54 -14.78
C GLY A 205 -5.86 -7.59 -13.92
N PRO A 206 -7.17 -7.43 -14.23
CA PRO A 206 -7.90 -8.07 -15.32
C PRO A 206 -7.65 -7.40 -16.70
N SER A 207 -8.32 -7.91 -17.73
CA SER A 207 -7.99 -7.65 -19.15
C SER A 207 -8.07 -6.18 -19.60
N ASP A 208 -8.82 -5.35 -18.89
CA ASP A 208 -9.07 -3.93 -19.15
C ASP A 208 -7.93 -3.02 -18.66
N VAL A 209 -7.33 -3.33 -17.51
CA VAL A 209 -6.14 -2.63 -16.99
C VAL A 209 -4.82 -3.30 -17.40
N LYS A 210 -4.85 -4.55 -17.85
CA LYS A 210 -3.64 -5.35 -18.15
C LYS A 210 -2.67 -4.65 -19.11
N GLY A 211 -1.41 -4.56 -18.68
CA GLY A 211 -0.36 -3.80 -19.37
C GLY A 211 -0.29 -2.34 -18.91
N THR A 212 -1.16 -1.89 -18.00
CA THR A 212 -0.95 -0.65 -17.25
C THR A 212 0.28 -0.79 -16.39
N GLY A 213 1.14 0.23 -16.41
CA GLY A 213 2.29 0.26 -15.53
C GLY A 213 2.74 1.67 -15.20
N TYR A 214 3.45 1.78 -14.08
CA TYR A 214 3.97 3.01 -13.52
C TYR A 214 5.43 2.80 -13.14
N LEU A 215 6.27 3.81 -13.39
CA LEU A 215 7.66 3.89 -12.95
C LEU A 215 7.84 5.18 -12.17
N ASN A 216 8.43 5.04 -10.99
CA ASN A 216 8.58 6.06 -9.96
C ASN A 216 10.07 6.18 -9.60
N THR A 217 10.72 7.27 -10.02
CA THR A 217 12.14 7.54 -9.76
C THR A 217 12.30 8.48 -8.58
N TRP A 218 13.02 8.05 -7.54
CA TRP A 218 13.23 8.82 -6.32
C TRP A 218 14.62 9.40 -6.25
N TYR A 219 14.71 10.72 -6.10
CA TYR A 219 15.95 11.42 -5.78
C TYR A 219 16.39 11.13 -4.34
N TYR A 220 17.69 11.28 -4.08
CA TYR A 220 18.23 11.20 -2.72
C TYR A 220 17.82 12.41 -1.88
N ASP A 221 17.82 13.61 -2.48
CA ASP A 221 17.32 14.84 -1.85
C ASP A 221 15.81 14.73 -1.59
N GLN A 222 15.44 14.55 -0.31
CA GLN A 222 14.09 14.27 0.16
C GLN A 222 13.13 15.45 0.03
N ARG A 223 13.59 16.60 -0.48
CA ARG A 223 12.76 17.76 -0.85
C ARG A 223 12.22 17.67 -2.28
N LYS A 224 12.84 16.85 -3.14
CA LYS A 224 12.46 16.72 -4.56
C LYS A 224 11.35 15.68 -4.70
N PHE A 225 10.25 16.05 -5.36
CA PHE A 225 9.17 15.11 -5.68
C PHE A 225 9.67 13.98 -6.60
N PRO A 226 9.25 12.72 -6.40
CA PRO A 226 9.62 11.62 -7.28
C PRO A 226 9.04 11.82 -8.69
N GLU A 227 9.78 11.42 -9.73
CA GLU A 227 9.25 11.43 -11.09
C GLU A 227 8.35 10.22 -11.32
N LEU A 228 7.06 10.48 -11.61
CA LEU A 228 6.11 9.46 -12.00
C LEU A 228 5.88 9.48 -13.51
N VAL A 229 6.20 8.38 -14.18
CA VAL A 229 5.81 8.11 -15.57
C VAL A 229 4.97 6.84 -15.62
N GLY A 230 4.00 6.78 -16.53
CA GLY A 230 3.13 5.61 -16.67
C GLY A 230 2.75 5.33 -18.11
N TYR A 231 2.54 4.05 -18.41
CA TYR A 231 1.97 3.57 -19.67
C TYR A 231 0.55 3.09 -19.40
N LEU A 232 -0.39 3.59 -20.21
CA LEU A 232 -1.79 3.16 -20.19
C LEU A 232 -2.13 2.50 -21.53
N PRO A 233 -2.62 1.25 -21.57
CA PRO A 233 -2.91 0.52 -22.81
C PRO A 233 -3.83 1.28 -23.78
N ALA A 234 -4.81 2.01 -23.25
CA ALA A 234 -5.73 2.84 -24.03
C ALA A 234 -5.02 3.94 -24.85
N PHE A 235 -3.86 4.43 -24.39
CA PHE A 235 -3.11 5.51 -25.03
C PHE A 235 -1.84 5.07 -25.75
N LYS A 236 -1.38 3.82 -25.53
CA LYS A 236 -0.21 3.20 -26.17
C LYS A 236 1.08 4.01 -26.11
N ARG A 237 1.23 4.87 -25.09
CA ARG A 237 2.41 5.73 -24.89
C ARG A 237 2.69 5.97 -23.41
N VAL A 238 3.97 6.06 -23.07
CA VAL A 238 4.41 6.54 -21.75
C VAL A 238 4.10 8.04 -21.64
N ARG A 239 3.66 8.48 -20.47
CA ARG A 239 3.46 9.90 -20.13
C ARG A 239 3.98 10.19 -18.73
N LYS A 240 4.47 11.40 -18.50
CA LYS A 240 4.72 11.92 -17.16
C LYS A 240 3.40 12.32 -16.51
N PHE A 241 3.22 11.96 -15.24
CA PHE A 241 2.06 12.30 -14.43
C PHE A 241 2.37 13.48 -13.51
N PRO A 242 1.36 14.31 -13.14
CA PRO A 242 1.57 15.39 -12.20
C PRO A 242 1.84 14.85 -10.79
N THR A 243 2.64 15.59 -10.02
CA THR A 243 3.01 15.28 -8.62
C THR A 243 1.82 14.91 -7.71
N ASN A 244 0.65 15.51 -7.92
CA ASN A 244 -0.55 15.22 -7.13
C ASN A 244 -1.19 13.85 -7.40
N GLN A 245 -0.85 13.17 -8.50
CA GLN A 245 -1.36 11.82 -8.84
C GLN A 245 -1.08 10.81 -7.72
N ARG A 246 -0.10 11.09 -6.85
CA ARG A 246 0.26 10.26 -5.69
C ARG A 246 -0.85 10.13 -4.65
N PHE A 247 -1.89 10.98 -4.70
CA PHE A 247 -3.09 10.95 -3.85
C PHE A 247 -4.35 10.47 -4.59
N GLU A 248 -4.19 9.81 -5.74
CA GLU A 248 -5.29 9.29 -6.55
C GLU A 248 -5.11 7.77 -6.80
N PRO A 249 -6.19 7.03 -7.13
CA PRO A 249 -6.11 5.63 -7.51
C PRO A 249 -5.17 5.37 -8.70
N LEU A 250 -4.38 4.28 -8.64
CA LEU A 250 -3.59 3.82 -9.79
C LEU A 250 -4.45 3.15 -10.86
N VAL A 251 -5.56 2.52 -10.46
CA VAL A 251 -6.57 1.88 -11.31
C VAL A 251 -7.96 2.16 -10.72
N PRO A 252 -9.06 1.98 -11.47
CA PRO A 252 -10.40 2.17 -10.94
C PRO A 252 -10.68 1.41 -9.64
N GLY A 253 -11.57 1.94 -8.79
CA GLY A 253 -11.93 1.33 -7.51
C GLY A 253 -10.91 1.50 -6.37
N MET A 254 -9.62 1.43 -6.69
CA MET A 254 -8.52 1.29 -5.72
C MET A 254 -8.33 2.45 -4.74
N ASN A 255 -8.17 2.13 -3.46
CA ASN A 255 -7.92 3.07 -2.36
C ASN A 255 -6.45 3.09 -1.89
N LEU A 256 -5.61 2.16 -2.38
CA LEU A 256 -4.15 2.28 -2.32
C LEU A 256 -3.70 3.42 -3.26
N TYR A 257 -3.11 4.48 -2.70
CA TYR A 257 -2.44 5.54 -3.48
C TYR A 257 -0.93 5.46 -3.26
N LEU A 258 -0.12 6.03 -4.16
CA LEU A 258 1.35 5.97 -4.05
C LEU A 258 1.89 6.66 -2.79
N SER A 259 1.20 7.68 -2.27
CA SER A 259 1.53 8.38 -1.02
C SER A 259 1.40 7.47 0.23
N ASP A 260 0.59 6.40 0.14
CA ASP A 260 0.36 5.48 1.25
C ASP A 260 1.43 4.41 1.42
N ALA A 261 2.16 4.10 0.34
CA ALA A 261 3.11 3.00 0.31
C ALA A 261 4.11 3.10 1.49
N TRP A 262 4.18 2.03 2.30
CA TRP A 262 5.07 1.97 3.47
C TRP A 262 4.86 3.06 4.55
N ALA A 263 3.70 3.75 4.55
CA ALA A 263 3.44 5.00 5.29
C ALA A 263 4.44 6.15 5.00
N ALA A 264 5.32 5.93 4.02
CA ALA A 264 6.44 6.75 3.59
C ALA A 264 6.45 6.87 2.06
N GLY A 265 5.25 6.92 1.47
CA GLY A 265 4.99 6.91 0.03
C GLY A 265 5.43 8.18 -0.69
N ASP A 266 5.93 9.17 0.06
CA ASP A 266 6.51 10.41 -0.44
C ASP A 266 7.85 10.69 0.28
N PRO A 267 8.77 11.43 -0.36
CA PRO A 267 10.02 11.87 0.27
C PRO A 267 9.77 12.64 1.56
N MET A 268 10.53 12.34 2.62
CA MET A 268 10.18 12.77 3.97
C MET A 268 10.16 14.29 4.18
N LEU A 269 10.84 15.08 3.33
CA LEU A 269 10.83 16.56 3.42
C LEU A 269 9.81 17.22 2.47
N THR A 270 9.00 16.43 1.75
CA THR A 270 7.74 16.89 1.14
C THR A 270 6.55 16.80 2.11
N TRP A 271 6.80 16.19 3.28
CA TRP A 271 5.98 16.28 4.48
C TRP A 271 6.74 17.09 5.54
N GLY A 272 6.06 17.54 6.58
CA GLY A 272 6.63 18.38 7.63
C GLY A 272 5.82 18.35 8.91
N ASN A 273 6.15 19.25 9.85
CA ASN A 273 5.50 19.37 11.16
C ASN A 273 5.48 18.04 11.94
N TYR A 274 6.55 17.26 11.80
CA TYR A 274 6.76 15.97 12.43
C TYR A 274 6.74 16.09 13.96
N LYS A 275 5.79 15.41 14.60
CA LYS A 275 5.62 15.43 16.06
C LYS A 275 5.28 14.03 16.56
N ILE A 276 5.90 13.62 17.68
CA ILE A 276 5.47 12.43 18.42
C ILE A 276 4.25 12.84 19.25
N VAL A 277 3.12 12.15 19.07
CA VAL A 277 1.83 12.43 19.72
C VAL A 277 1.44 11.38 20.76
N GLY A 278 2.19 10.29 20.86
CA GLY A 278 1.99 9.24 21.86
C GLY A 278 3.06 8.16 21.76
N ARG A 279 3.15 7.35 22.81
CA ARG A 279 4.00 6.14 22.88
C ARG A 279 3.43 5.20 23.93
N GLY A 280 3.41 3.90 23.67
CA GLY A 280 2.86 2.90 24.58
C GLY A 280 2.67 1.53 23.91
N PRO A 281 2.10 0.54 24.62
CA PRO A 281 1.81 -0.77 24.04
C PRO A 281 0.68 -0.69 23.01
N PHE A 282 0.67 -1.60 22.04
CA PHE A 282 -0.30 -1.61 20.95
C PHE A 282 -0.43 -3.02 20.34
N LEU A 283 -1.54 -3.36 19.69
CA LEU A 283 -1.70 -4.60 18.94
C LEU A 283 -1.23 -4.42 17.49
N GLY A 284 -0.27 -5.23 17.05
CA GLY A 284 0.33 -5.13 15.72
C GLY A 284 0.43 -6.48 15.01
N ALA A 285 0.12 -6.49 13.71
CA ALA A 285 0.21 -7.67 12.87
C ALA A 285 1.66 -7.89 12.38
N VAL A 286 2.59 -8.18 13.29
CA VAL A 286 4.04 -8.24 13.01
C VAL A 286 4.64 -9.65 13.00
N SER A 287 3.82 -10.68 13.25
CA SER A 287 4.25 -12.08 13.22
C SER A 287 3.14 -13.05 12.82
N GLN A 288 3.53 -14.27 12.43
CA GLN A 288 2.67 -15.44 12.12
C GLN A 288 1.63 -15.24 10.99
N SER A 289 1.66 -14.10 10.31
CA SER A 289 0.67 -13.71 9.30
C SER A 289 0.92 -14.26 7.90
N TRP A 290 1.96 -15.08 7.70
CA TRP A 290 2.23 -15.75 6.42
C TRP A 290 1.40 -17.03 6.27
N TYR A 291 0.88 -17.28 5.07
CA TYR A 291 0.11 -18.47 4.73
C TYR A 291 0.89 -19.35 3.73
N GLY A 292 2.18 -19.56 4.01
CA GLY A 292 3.11 -20.34 3.17
C GLY A 292 2.70 -21.80 2.92
N ASP A 293 1.81 -22.32 3.76
CA ASP A 293 1.17 -23.64 3.69
C ASP A 293 0.01 -23.73 2.68
N ARG A 294 -0.44 -22.60 2.12
CA ARG A 294 -1.62 -22.54 1.24
C ARG A 294 -1.26 -22.36 -0.25
N PRO A 295 -2.14 -22.83 -1.16
CA PRO A 295 -2.01 -22.55 -2.59
C PRO A 295 -1.84 -21.04 -2.85
N ASN A 296 -0.78 -20.69 -3.58
CA ASN A 296 -0.41 -19.32 -3.92
C ASN A 296 -0.28 -18.34 -2.71
N TRP A 297 -0.13 -18.87 -1.50
CA TRP A 297 -0.16 -18.16 -0.21
C TRP A 297 -1.48 -17.46 0.16
N GLU A 298 -2.60 -17.83 -0.46
CA GLU A 298 -3.84 -17.06 -0.31
C GLU A 298 -4.51 -17.24 1.07
N ARG A 299 -4.69 -16.13 1.79
CA ARG A 299 -5.22 -16.10 3.16
C ARG A 299 -6.76 -16.05 3.22
N PRO A 300 -7.40 -16.56 4.29
CA PRO A 300 -8.85 -16.49 4.47
C PRO A 300 -9.39 -15.06 4.60
N VAL A 301 -10.72 -14.95 4.47
CA VAL A 301 -11.48 -13.70 4.60
C VAL A 301 -12.67 -13.89 5.54
N HIS A 302 -13.14 -12.80 6.16
CA HIS A 302 -14.30 -12.78 7.05
C HIS A 302 -14.92 -11.38 7.16
N GLY A 303 -16.05 -11.27 7.84
CA GLY A 303 -16.65 -10.01 8.27
C GLY A 303 -17.21 -9.13 7.14
N GLY A 304 -17.83 -8.02 7.53
CA GLY A 304 -18.66 -7.18 6.65
C GLY A 304 -19.94 -7.89 6.17
N PRO A 305 -20.78 -7.21 5.35
CA PRO A 305 -22.14 -7.68 5.04
C PRO A 305 -22.24 -9.03 4.32
N LYS A 306 -21.15 -9.47 3.67
CA LYS A 306 -21.07 -10.75 2.93
C LYS A 306 -19.99 -11.69 3.48
N ASN A 307 -19.56 -11.49 4.73
CA ASN A 307 -18.50 -12.25 5.40
C ASN A 307 -17.19 -12.36 4.58
N GLN A 308 -16.85 -11.31 3.83
CA GLN A 308 -15.69 -11.29 2.94
C GLN A 308 -15.01 -9.92 2.84
N THR A 309 -15.16 -9.00 3.81
CA THR A 309 -14.53 -7.67 3.75
C THR A 309 -13.08 -7.68 4.24
N PHE A 310 -12.78 -8.38 5.33
CA PHE A 310 -11.46 -8.39 5.98
C PHE A 310 -10.67 -9.66 5.66
N PHE A 311 -9.35 -9.58 5.67
CA PHE A 311 -8.50 -10.76 5.76
C PHE A 311 -8.45 -11.29 7.19
N GLU A 312 -8.32 -12.61 7.36
CA GLU A 312 -7.90 -13.17 8.65
C GLU A 312 -6.60 -12.49 9.10
N THR A 313 -6.61 -11.95 10.32
CA THR A 313 -5.54 -11.13 10.86
C THR A 313 -5.08 -11.73 12.18
N GLN A 314 -3.76 -11.82 12.34
CA GLN A 314 -3.10 -12.20 13.58
C GLN A 314 -2.36 -10.97 14.11
N MET A 315 -2.48 -10.69 15.41
CA MET A 315 -1.77 -9.59 16.06
C MET A 315 -1.14 -10.05 17.37
N GLU A 316 0.03 -9.51 17.67
CA GLU A 316 0.67 -9.64 18.98
C GLU A 316 0.67 -8.31 19.72
N LEU A 317 0.85 -8.36 21.04
CA LEU A 317 1.13 -7.17 21.84
C LEU A 317 2.55 -6.69 21.52
N CYS A 318 2.65 -5.57 20.81
CA CYS A 318 3.88 -4.81 20.66
C CYS A 318 4.08 -4.00 21.96
N PRO A 319 5.17 -4.21 22.71
CA PRO A 319 5.35 -3.61 24.04
C PRO A 319 5.53 -2.09 24.00
N ASP A 320 6.07 -1.57 22.89
CA ASP A 320 6.39 -0.15 22.73
C ASP A 320 6.24 0.27 21.26
N VAL A 321 5.25 1.11 21.00
CA VAL A 321 4.90 1.68 19.71
C VAL A 321 4.88 3.19 19.82
N VAL A 322 5.69 3.86 19.01
CA VAL A 322 5.72 5.33 18.91
C VAL A 322 4.71 5.81 17.88
N ILE A 323 3.96 6.85 18.22
CA ILE A 323 2.93 7.44 17.35
C ILE A 323 3.41 8.81 16.90
N PHE A 324 3.61 9.00 15.59
CA PHE A 324 3.92 10.31 15.03
C PHE A 324 2.81 10.84 14.12
N GLU A 325 2.68 12.17 14.07
CA GLU A 325 1.90 12.87 13.04
C GLU A 325 2.83 13.70 12.14
N ALA A 326 2.40 13.89 10.89
CA ALA A 326 3.05 14.76 9.92
C ALA A 326 2.00 15.38 8.97
N GLU A 327 2.32 16.53 8.40
CA GLU A 327 1.46 17.30 7.49
C GLU A 327 2.09 17.37 6.08
N PRO A 328 1.29 17.37 5.00
CA PRO A 328 1.80 17.31 3.63
C PRO A 328 2.21 18.70 3.13
N THR A 329 3.24 19.28 3.76
CA THR A 329 3.70 20.67 3.55
C THR A 329 4.12 20.98 2.10
N GLY A 330 4.69 20.00 1.40
CA GLY A 330 5.01 20.10 -0.04
C GLY A 330 3.80 19.93 -0.97
N TYR A 331 2.67 19.44 -0.47
CA TYR A 331 1.48 19.15 -1.27
C TYR A 331 0.27 20.00 -0.84
N PRO A 332 0.24 21.31 -1.18
CA PRO A 332 -0.84 22.22 -0.78
C PRO A 332 -2.22 21.83 -1.33
N ARG A 333 -2.26 20.99 -2.37
CA ARG A 333 -3.50 20.46 -2.99
C ARG A 333 -3.77 18.99 -2.66
N ALA A 334 -3.05 18.36 -1.73
CA ALA A 334 -3.37 17.01 -1.29
C ALA A 334 -4.75 16.98 -0.59
N PRO A 335 -5.59 15.95 -0.80
CA PRO A 335 -6.90 15.84 -0.15
C PRO A 335 -6.78 15.60 1.37
N VAL A 336 -5.63 15.12 1.82
CA VAL A 336 -5.30 14.89 3.23
C VAL A 336 -4.76 16.16 3.90
N GLY A 337 -5.16 16.39 5.14
CA GLY A 337 -4.63 17.46 6.01
C GLY A 337 -3.43 17.00 6.86
N LYS A 338 -3.43 15.74 7.31
CA LYS A 338 -2.32 15.11 8.05
C LYS A 338 -2.34 13.59 7.95
N LYS A 339 -1.23 12.96 8.31
CA LYS A 339 -1.15 11.53 8.66
C LYS A 339 -0.83 11.31 10.12
N ARG A 340 -1.26 10.17 10.66
CA ARG A 340 -0.83 9.60 11.94
C ARG A 340 -0.34 8.17 11.69
N VAL A 341 0.82 7.83 12.22
CA VAL A 341 1.49 6.54 11.98
C VAL A 341 1.96 5.97 13.32
N TRP A 342 1.65 4.71 13.56
CA TRP A 342 2.09 3.91 14.71
C TRP A 342 3.25 3.04 14.27
N VAL A 343 4.39 3.11 14.95
CA VAL A 343 5.64 2.43 14.60
C VAL A 343 6.15 1.60 15.76
N ASP A 344 6.30 0.28 15.55
CA ASP A 344 6.86 -0.64 16.55
C ASP A 344 8.33 -0.32 16.76
N VAL A 345 8.71 0.03 17.99
CA VAL A 345 10.08 0.49 18.29
C VAL A 345 11.10 -0.64 18.15
N ARG A 346 10.67 -1.91 18.31
CA ARG A 346 11.51 -3.12 18.20
C ARG A 346 12.16 -3.26 16.83
N ASN A 347 11.46 -2.88 15.78
CA ASN A 347 11.99 -2.94 14.42
C ASN A 347 11.91 -1.63 13.64
N GLN A 348 11.29 -0.56 14.14
CA GLN A 348 11.02 0.70 13.45
C GLN A 348 10.11 0.56 12.21
N MET A 349 9.23 -0.45 12.14
CA MET A 349 8.24 -0.60 11.08
C MET A 349 6.85 -0.14 11.55
N TYR A 350 6.08 0.46 10.66
CA TYR A 350 4.72 0.89 10.99
C TYR A 350 3.76 -0.30 11.13
N VAL A 351 2.84 -0.22 12.09
CA VAL A 351 1.82 -1.25 12.38
C VAL A 351 0.40 -0.76 12.12
N ALA A 352 0.20 0.57 12.10
CA ALA A 352 -1.02 1.21 11.66
C ALA A 352 -0.70 2.60 11.07
N TYR A 353 -1.49 3.03 10.09
CA TYR A 353 -1.38 4.36 9.48
C TYR A 353 -2.79 4.86 9.13
N ILE A 354 -3.09 6.10 9.52
CA ILE A 354 -4.35 6.79 9.24
C ILE A 354 -4.05 8.14 8.58
N THR A 355 -4.83 8.48 7.57
CA THR A 355 -4.91 9.85 7.04
C THR A 355 -6.19 10.53 7.52
N TYR A 356 -6.07 11.84 7.70
CA TYR A 356 -7.19 12.73 7.98
C TYR A 356 -7.36 13.69 6.80
N ASP A 357 -8.60 14.04 6.46
CA ASP A 357 -8.90 15.01 5.42
C ASP A 357 -8.55 16.45 5.86
N ARG A 358 -8.79 17.44 5.00
CA ARG A 358 -8.56 18.86 5.30
C ARG A 358 -9.47 19.45 6.38
N ARG A 359 -10.54 18.76 6.79
CA ARG A 359 -11.44 19.13 7.90
C ARG A 359 -11.01 18.49 9.22
N GLY A 360 -10.05 17.56 9.19
CA GLY A 360 -9.58 16.81 10.35
C GLY A 360 -10.40 15.54 10.63
N GLU A 361 -11.30 15.14 9.74
CA GLU A 361 -12.03 13.88 9.83
C GLU A 361 -11.15 12.72 9.36
N ILE A 362 -11.37 11.50 9.88
CA ILE A 362 -10.67 10.31 9.37
C ILE A 362 -11.06 10.13 7.90
N PHE A 363 -10.06 10.05 7.01
CA PHE A 363 -10.27 9.79 5.60
C PHE A 363 -10.15 8.29 5.31
N LYS A 364 -8.97 7.72 5.55
CA LYS A 364 -8.72 6.29 5.37
C LYS A 364 -7.63 5.74 6.29
N SER A 365 -7.71 4.45 6.58
CA SER A 365 -6.65 3.67 7.23
C SER A 365 -5.88 2.83 6.23
N PHE A 366 -4.67 2.44 6.63
CA PHE A 366 -3.80 1.51 5.93
C PHE A 366 -3.10 0.66 7.00
N GLU A 367 -3.49 -0.59 7.09
CA GLU A 367 -2.98 -1.56 8.05
C GLU A 367 -2.10 -2.59 7.31
N PRO A 368 -0.78 -2.59 7.54
CA PRO A 368 0.12 -3.62 7.03
C PRO A 368 0.12 -4.85 7.94
N GLN A 369 0.56 -5.98 7.39
CA GLN A 369 0.86 -7.19 8.14
C GLN A 369 2.22 -7.73 7.71
N TYR A 370 3.02 -8.23 8.65
CA TYR A 370 4.39 -8.70 8.45
C TYR A 370 4.63 -10.05 9.10
N SER A 371 5.52 -10.85 8.52
CA SER A 371 5.98 -12.06 9.15
C SER A 371 7.42 -12.38 8.74
N PHE A 372 8.12 -13.08 9.62
CA PHE A 372 9.13 -14.03 9.18
C PHE A 372 8.42 -15.10 8.34
N GLN A 373 8.94 -15.40 7.16
CA GLN A 373 8.27 -16.24 6.17
C GLN A 373 8.60 -17.72 6.42
N ASP A 374 8.25 -18.20 7.62
CA ASP A 374 8.20 -19.63 7.98
C ASP A 374 6.79 -20.05 8.40
N LYS A 375 6.41 -21.29 8.05
CA LYS A 375 5.17 -21.93 8.52
C LYS A 375 5.25 -23.44 8.41
N GLY A 376 5.29 -24.13 9.55
CA GLY A 376 5.51 -25.57 9.58
C GLY A 376 6.86 -25.93 8.96
N ASP A 377 6.84 -26.78 7.92
CA ASP A 377 8.01 -27.14 7.13
C ASP A 377 8.33 -26.13 6.00
N LYS A 378 7.42 -25.18 5.71
CA LYS A 378 7.59 -24.22 4.62
C LYS A 378 8.41 -23.01 5.05
N LYS A 379 9.30 -22.57 4.18
CA LYS A 379 10.09 -21.34 4.31
C LYS A 379 10.19 -20.65 2.95
N LEU A 380 10.04 -19.34 2.91
CA LEU A 380 10.47 -18.53 1.76
C LEU A 380 11.88 -18.02 2.06
N MET A 381 12.82 -18.30 1.17
CA MET A 381 14.23 -17.92 1.35
C MET A 381 14.52 -16.56 0.72
N ASP A 382 15.42 -15.82 1.34
CA ASP A 382 16.07 -14.62 0.83
C ASP A 382 17.59 -14.85 0.90
N GLY A 383 18.19 -15.20 -0.24
CA GLY A 383 19.55 -15.74 -0.29
C GLY A 383 19.73 -16.97 0.62
N LYS A 384 20.62 -16.86 1.60
CA LYS A 384 20.91 -17.91 2.60
C LYS A 384 19.95 -17.93 3.79
N ASN A 385 19.17 -16.87 3.98
CA ASN A 385 18.36 -16.62 5.17
C ASN A 385 16.87 -16.88 4.89
N THR A 386 16.07 -17.15 5.93
CA THR A 386 14.61 -17.09 5.77
C THR A 386 14.19 -15.63 5.59
N ALA A 387 13.32 -15.36 4.63
CA ALA A 387 12.86 -14.01 4.34
C ALA A 387 12.01 -13.46 5.50
N TRP A 388 12.18 -12.18 5.81
CA TRP A 388 11.12 -11.36 6.40
C TRP A 388 10.51 -10.49 5.29
N HIS A 389 9.19 -10.34 5.28
CA HIS A 389 8.47 -9.47 4.35
C HIS A 389 7.11 -9.06 4.91
N TRP A 390 6.43 -8.13 4.23
CA TRP A 390 5.00 -7.95 4.43
C TRP A 390 4.23 -9.17 3.88
N THR A 391 3.01 -9.40 4.38
CA THR A 391 2.17 -10.58 4.05
C THR A 391 0.74 -10.20 3.66
N ALA A 392 0.28 -9.01 4.02
CA ALA A 392 -0.99 -8.43 3.57
C ALA A 392 -1.04 -6.93 3.88
N VAL A 393 -1.98 -6.24 3.25
CA VAL A 393 -2.43 -4.89 3.59
C VAL A 393 -3.96 -4.84 3.55
N GLN A 394 -4.55 -4.07 4.45
CA GLN A 394 -5.96 -3.66 4.40
C GLN A 394 -6.03 -2.13 4.40
N CYS A 395 -6.60 -1.54 3.36
CA CYS A 395 -6.75 -0.09 3.19
C CYS A 395 -8.25 0.24 3.12
N TYR A 396 -8.78 0.86 4.17
CA TYR A 396 -10.20 1.13 4.32
C TYR A 396 -10.48 2.63 4.25
N ASN A 397 -11.30 3.04 3.30
CA ASN A 397 -11.83 4.39 3.23
C ASN A 397 -12.97 4.53 4.23
N PHE A 398 -12.76 5.34 5.27
CA PHE A 398 -13.68 5.51 6.38
C PHE A 398 -14.90 6.37 6.01
N GLN A 399 -14.79 7.19 4.96
CA GLN A 399 -15.83 8.13 4.54
C GLN A 399 -16.84 7.51 3.58
N ASP A 400 -16.44 6.53 2.76
CA ASP A 400 -17.33 5.85 1.81
C ASP A 400 -17.50 4.34 2.03
N GLY A 401 -16.74 3.74 2.95
CA GLY A 401 -16.86 2.34 3.34
C GLY A 401 -16.21 1.34 2.37
N ARG A 402 -15.47 1.79 1.36
CA ARG A 402 -14.74 0.88 0.45
C ARG A 402 -13.48 0.32 1.10
N MET A 403 -13.19 -0.94 0.80
CA MET A 403 -12.00 -1.66 1.27
C MET A 403 -11.18 -2.15 0.09
N THR A 404 -9.92 -1.69 0.02
CA THR A 404 -8.88 -2.31 -0.81
C THR A 404 -8.09 -3.27 0.07
N ARG A 405 -7.87 -4.51 -0.36
CA ARG A 405 -6.99 -5.43 0.37
C ARG A 405 -6.14 -6.23 -0.60
N PHE A 406 -4.88 -6.43 -0.24
CA PHE A 406 -3.93 -7.14 -1.09
C PHE A 406 -2.89 -7.92 -0.29
N GLN A 407 -2.30 -8.93 -0.92
CA GLN A 407 -1.28 -9.79 -0.32
C GLN A 407 -0.22 -10.19 -1.36
N PRO A 408 1.03 -10.45 -0.95
CA PRO A 408 2.00 -11.16 -1.77
C PRO A 408 1.50 -12.57 -2.06
N VAL A 409 1.75 -13.04 -3.27
CA VAL A 409 1.43 -14.38 -3.73
C VAL A 409 2.65 -15.00 -4.40
N THR A 410 2.66 -16.33 -4.62
CA THR A 410 3.80 -16.98 -5.30
C THR A 410 3.97 -16.45 -6.72
N SER A 411 2.85 -16.33 -7.45
CA SER A 411 2.79 -15.78 -8.81
C SER A 411 1.41 -15.22 -9.14
N ILE A 412 1.37 -14.37 -10.16
CA ILE A 412 0.17 -13.73 -10.69
C ILE A 412 -0.07 -14.10 -12.16
N THR A 413 -1.27 -13.81 -12.67
CA THR A 413 -1.56 -13.79 -14.11
C THR A 413 -0.46 -13.02 -14.84
N GLY A 414 -0.06 -13.48 -16.03
CA GLY A 414 1.05 -12.87 -16.76
C GLY A 414 2.46 -13.34 -16.35
N GLY A 415 2.58 -14.26 -15.38
CA GLY A 415 3.83 -15.00 -15.16
C GLY A 415 4.92 -14.24 -14.38
N MET A 416 4.53 -13.21 -13.63
CA MET A 416 5.41 -12.57 -12.65
C MET A 416 5.28 -13.31 -11.31
N SER A 417 6.40 -13.50 -10.61
CA SER A 417 6.49 -14.26 -9.35
C SER A 417 7.22 -13.45 -8.29
N THR A 418 6.91 -13.70 -7.01
CA THR A 418 7.60 -13.04 -5.90
C THR A 418 9.04 -13.55 -5.77
N ALA A 419 10.01 -12.64 -5.75
CA ALA A 419 11.43 -12.93 -5.58
C ALA A 419 12.20 -11.75 -4.96
N PHE A 420 13.32 -12.04 -4.32
CA PHE A 420 14.22 -11.09 -3.66
C PHE A 420 15.63 -11.21 -4.23
N ASN A 421 16.44 -10.15 -4.12
CA ASN A 421 17.84 -10.14 -4.58
C ASN A 421 18.00 -10.64 -6.04
N VAL A 422 17.20 -10.05 -6.93
CA VAL A 422 17.09 -10.41 -8.35
C VAL A 422 18.07 -9.60 -9.19
N ASP A 423 18.93 -10.28 -9.95
CA ASP A 423 19.85 -9.65 -10.90
C ASP A 423 19.12 -9.06 -12.13
N GLY A 424 19.63 -7.95 -12.66
CA GLY A 424 19.09 -7.29 -13.85
C GLY A 424 17.67 -6.71 -13.70
N LEU A 425 17.20 -6.53 -12.45
CA LEU A 425 15.84 -6.07 -12.17
C LEU A 425 15.58 -4.66 -12.74
N TYR A 426 16.58 -3.78 -12.70
CA TYR A 426 16.50 -2.41 -13.20
C TYR A 426 16.22 -2.38 -14.71
N GLU A 427 17.06 -3.03 -15.52
CA GLU A 427 16.96 -3.07 -16.99
C GLU A 427 15.67 -3.75 -17.45
N LYS A 428 15.19 -4.72 -16.67
CA LYS A 428 13.99 -5.52 -16.97
C LYS A 428 12.69 -4.80 -16.62
N TYR A 429 12.65 -3.97 -15.57
CA TYR A 429 11.40 -3.43 -15.01
C TYR A 429 11.39 -1.92 -14.69
N MET A 430 12.53 -1.24 -14.58
CA MET A 430 12.62 0.11 -13.99
C MET A 430 13.15 1.18 -14.95
N THR A 431 13.06 0.92 -16.25
CA THR A 431 13.36 1.91 -17.30
C THR A 431 12.09 2.29 -18.08
N GLN A 432 12.07 3.47 -18.70
CA GLN A 432 10.96 3.83 -19.60
C GLN A 432 10.86 2.86 -20.79
N GLN A 433 11.98 2.28 -21.22
CA GLN A 433 12.00 1.23 -22.25
C GLN A 433 11.36 -0.07 -21.76
N ALA A 434 11.64 -0.50 -20.53
CA ALA A 434 10.94 -1.64 -19.91
C ALA A 434 9.42 -1.40 -19.90
N LEU A 435 8.99 -0.23 -19.44
CA LEU A 435 7.58 0.15 -19.40
C LEU A 435 6.93 0.13 -20.81
N GLN A 436 7.66 0.54 -21.85
CA GLN A 436 7.23 0.44 -23.26
C GLN A 436 7.23 -0.98 -23.83
N ARG A 437 7.99 -1.93 -23.29
CA ARG A 437 7.96 -3.36 -23.69
C ARG A 437 6.81 -4.10 -23.02
N TRP A 438 6.74 -4.02 -21.70
CA TRP A 438 5.75 -4.75 -20.88
C TRP A 438 4.30 -4.36 -21.21
N GLY A 439 4.03 -3.07 -21.43
CA GLY A 439 2.68 -2.58 -21.68
C GLY A 439 2.00 -3.20 -22.91
N PRO A 440 2.60 -3.12 -24.11
CA PRO A 440 2.08 -3.76 -25.32
C PRO A 440 2.07 -5.29 -25.28
N GLU A 441 3.11 -5.93 -24.72
CA GLU A 441 3.24 -7.40 -24.67
C GLU A 441 2.08 -8.03 -23.88
N HIS A 442 1.81 -7.52 -22.68
CA HIS A 442 0.76 -8.04 -21.83
C HIS A 442 -0.64 -7.65 -22.34
N ALA A 443 -0.81 -6.46 -22.95
CA ALA A 443 -2.06 -6.09 -23.60
C ALA A 443 -2.42 -6.99 -24.81
N ARG A 444 -1.43 -7.39 -25.63
CA ARG A 444 -1.67 -8.20 -26.84
C ARG A 444 -2.15 -9.62 -26.54
N ALA A 445 -1.63 -10.26 -25.49
CA ALA A 445 -2.01 -11.63 -25.12
C ALA A 445 -3.51 -11.82 -24.78
N SER A 446 -4.26 -10.73 -24.58
CA SER A 446 -5.72 -10.75 -24.40
C SER A 446 -6.49 -10.91 -25.71
N ALA A 447 -5.97 -10.37 -26.82
CA ALA A 447 -6.66 -10.37 -28.12
C ALA A 447 -6.72 -11.77 -28.74
N THR A 448 -5.62 -12.54 -28.66
CA THR A 448 -5.52 -13.86 -29.32
C THR A 448 -6.43 -14.91 -28.69
N ARG A 449 -6.70 -14.84 -27.37
CA ARG A 449 -7.61 -15.80 -26.70
C ARG A 449 -9.10 -15.52 -26.93
N ALA A 450 -9.49 -14.28 -27.25
CA ALA A 450 -10.88 -13.96 -27.57
C ALA A 450 -11.34 -14.63 -28.90
N VAL A 451 -10.45 -14.72 -29.88
CA VAL A 451 -10.73 -15.27 -31.23
C VAL A 451 -10.89 -16.81 -31.23
N HIS A 452 -10.37 -17.51 -30.21
CA HIS A 452 -10.47 -18.97 -30.11
C HIS A 452 -11.69 -19.51 -29.33
N ARG A 453 -12.51 -18.64 -28.71
CA ARG A 453 -13.77 -19.06 -28.05
C ARG A 453 -15.03 -18.87 -28.89
N SER A 454 -14.94 -18.34 -30.12
CA SER A 454 -16.09 -18.04 -30.98
C SER A 454 -16.33 -19.01 -32.14
N ARG A 455 -15.63 -20.16 -32.20
CA ARG A 455 -15.92 -21.22 -33.18
C ARG A 455 -16.62 -22.41 -32.52
N ARG A 456 -17.95 -22.45 -32.64
CA ARG A 456 -18.72 -23.72 -32.53
C ARG A 456 -18.45 -24.56 -33.78
N PRO A 457 -18.42 -25.91 -33.70
CA PRO A 457 -18.47 -26.77 -34.86
C PRO A 457 -19.92 -26.98 -35.31
N ASP A 458 -20.26 -26.59 -36.53
CA ASP A 458 -21.56 -26.89 -37.13
C ASP A 458 -21.60 -28.34 -37.62
N SER A 459 -22.45 -29.16 -37.01
CA SER A 459 -22.74 -30.53 -37.46
C SER A 459 -23.96 -30.55 -38.37
N ALA A 460 -23.77 -31.13 -39.55
CA ALA A 460 -24.71 -31.32 -40.66
C ALA A 460 -26.20 -31.56 -40.33
N CYS A 461 -27.07 -31.02 -41.18
CA CYS A 461 -28.19 -31.80 -41.72
C CYS A 461 -28.51 -31.38 -43.16
N ARG A 462 -28.76 -32.36 -44.05
CA ARG A 462 -29.15 -32.16 -45.46
C ARG A 462 -30.65 -32.44 -45.60
N THR A 463 -31.38 -31.64 -46.39
CA THR A 463 -32.52 -32.14 -47.20
C THR A 463 -32.96 -31.15 -48.30
N ALA A 464 -33.18 -31.72 -49.49
CA ALA A 464 -34.13 -31.34 -50.55
C ALA A 464 -34.31 -29.86 -51.03
N ARG A 465 -33.89 -29.64 -52.29
CA ARG A 465 -34.64 -28.89 -53.35
C ARG A 465 -35.16 -29.94 -54.37
N PRO A 466 -36.00 -29.63 -55.39
CA PRO A 466 -36.50 -28.33 -55.92
C PRO A 466 -38.07 -28.24 -55.86
N ALA A 467 -38.84 -27.36 -56.51
CA ALA A 467 -38.71 -26.73 -57.84
C ALA A 467 -39.73 -25.59 -58.13
N CYS A 468 -39.45 -24.86 -59.22
CA CYS A 468 -40.36 -24.20 -60.18
C CYS A 468 -41.44 -23.17 -59.75
N GLY A 469 -41.67 -22.20 -60.65
CA GLY A 469 -43.02 -21.65 -60.89
C GLY A 469 -43.20 -20.15 -60.70
N GLY A 470 -42.61 -19.31 -61.56
CA GLY A 470 -43.02 -17.90 -61.64
C GLY A 470 -44.19 -17.70 -62.60
N ARG A 471 -45.14 -16.80 -62.25
CA ARG A 471 -45.97 -16.03 -63.20
C ARG A 471 -46.52 -14.76 -62.55
N ARG A 472 -46.69 -13.70 -63.36
CA ARG A 472 -47.20 -12.38 -62.97
C ARG A 472 -48.65 -12.19 -63.43
N ALA A 473 -49.44 -11.44 -62.66
CA ALA A 473 -50.51 -10.51 -63.10
C ALA A 473 -50.83 -9.62 -61.86
N ALA A 474 -50.70 -8.29 -61.88
CA ALA A 474 -51.58 -7.29 -62.52
C ALA A 474 -52.91 -7.11 -61.74
N VAL A 475 -53.48 -5.91 -61.50
CA VAL A 475 -53.09 -4.51 -61.83
C VAL A 475 -53.98 -3.53 -61.02
N ARG A 476 -53.48 -2.31 -60.67
CA ARG A 476 -54.15 -1.00 -60.31
C ARG A 476 -55.42 -1.00 -59.42
N GLY A 477 -55.73 -0.01 -58.58
CA GLY A 477 -55.15 1.28 -58.14
C GLY A 477 -55.82 1.64 -56.78
N THR A 478 -55.79 2.83 -56.18
CA THR A 478 -55.24 4.15 -56.51
C THR A 478 -55.22 4.99 -55.20
N VAL A 479 -54.19 5.81 -54.97
CA VAL A 479 -54.21 7.27 -54.63
C VAL A 479 -55.41 7.76 -53.77
N SER A 480 -55.30 8.42 -52.60
CA SER A 480 -54.28 9.37 -52.04
C SER A 480 -54.39 9.39 -50.47
N ALA A 481 -53.86 10.30 -49.61
CA ALA A 481 -53.10 11.56 -49.74
C ALA A 481 -52.22 11.89 -48.50
N VAL A 482 -51.16 12.69 -48.73
CA VAL A 482 -50.61 13.83 -47.94
C VAL A 482 -50.80 13.92 -46.41
N ALA A 483 -49.68 13.90 -45.66
CA ALA A 483 -49.21 15.03 -44.82
C ALA A 483 -47.78 14.80 -44.27
N GLN A 484 -46.98 15.86 -44.13
CA GLN A 484 -45.60 15.83 -43.62
C GLN A 484 -45.53 16.04 -42.08
N PRO A 485 -44.40 15.68 -41.42
CA PRO A 485 -44.30 15.63 -39.96
C PRO A 485 -44.03 17.01 -39.31
N PRO A 486 -44.44 17.21 -38.04
CA PRO A 486 -44.10 18.42 -37.29
C PRO A 486 -42.66 18.37 -36.75
N THR A 487 -42.00 19.53 -36.80
CA THR A 487 -40.68 19.81 -36.26
C THR A 487 -40.70 20.01 -34.73
N ALA A 488 -39.62 19.62 -34.05
CA ALA A 488 -39.42 19.92 -32.63
C ALA A 488 -38.83 21.33 -32.43
N PRO A 489 -39.29 22.13 -31.45
CA PRO A 489 -38.79 23.49 -31.24
C PRO A 489 -37.53 23.54 -30.36
N LEU A 490 -36.52 24.28 -30.85
CA LEU A 490 -35.43 24.88 -30.07
C LEU A 490 -35.91 26.18 -29.41
N LEU A 491 -35.51 26.48 -28.17
CA LEU A 491 -35.43 27.83 -27.56
C LEU A 491 -34.72 27.70 -26.18
N PRO A 492 -34.11 28.76 -25.58
CA PRO A 492 -33.08 29.62 -26.17
C PRO A 492 -31.86 29.88 -25.25
N ARG A 493 -30.79 30.43 -25.82
CA ARG A 493 -29.80 31.23 -25.06
C ARG A 493 -30.30 32.68 -24.99
N CYS A 494 -30.19 33.32 -23.83
CA CYS A 494 -30.20 34.79 -23.71
C CYS A 494 -28.86 35.29 -23.16
N ASN A 495 -28.41 36.45 -23.61
CA ASN A 495 -27.10 37.00 -23.29
C ASN A 495 -27.13 38.55 -23.28
N ALA A 496 -26.32 39.15 -22.39
CA ALA A 496 -25.86 40.55 -22.35
C ALA A 496 -26.83 41.72 -22.00
N GLY A 497 -26.29 42.71 -21.25
CA GLY A 497 -26.85 44.07 -21.09
C GLY A 497 -26.91 44.61 -19.64
N ARG A 498 -25.79 44.82 -18.92
CA ARG A 498 -24.93 46.04 -18.81
C ARG A 498 -25.46 47.24 -18.00
N SER A 499 -24.50 47.93 -17.35
CA SER A 499 -24.56 49.17 -16.52
C SER A 499 -24.96 48.98 -15.03
N GLY A 500 -24.34 49.66 -14.05
CA GLY A 500 -23.10 50.43 -14.08
C GLY A 500 -23.02 51.54 -13.02
N ALA A 501 -22.20 51.38 -11.97
CA ALA A 501 -21.86 52.46 -11.05
C ALA A 501 -20.49 52.26 -10.37
N ARG A 502 -19.56 53.21 -10.57
CA ARG A 502 -18.32 53.33 -9.77
C ARG A 502 -18.61 54.19 -8.53
N ARG A 503 -17.96 53.88 -7.40
CA ARG A 503 -17.36 54.88 -6.49
C ARG A 503 -16.42 54.17 -5.51
N GLY A 504 -15.13 54.48 -5.60
CA GLY A 504 -14.18 54.17 -4.53
C GLY A 504 -13.98 55.37 -3.61
N ARG A 505 -13.45 55.14 -2.41
CA ARG A 505 -12.71 56.12 -1.61
C ARG A 505 -11.54 55.42 -0.92
N CYS A 506 -10.38 56.06 -0.96
CA CYS A 506 -9.22 55.71 -0.15
C CYS A 506 -9.37 56.31 1.26
N CYS A 507 -8.68 55.71 2.23
CA CYS A 507 -7.80 56.43 3.16
C CYS A 507 -6.49 55.62 3.17
N THR A 508 -5.43 56.18 2.57
CA THR A 508 -4.18 56.65 3.24
C THR A 508 -3.21 55.52 3.53
#